data_AF-A0A257RKW3-F1
#
_entry.id   AF-A0A257RKW3-F1
#
_cell.length_a   1.000
_cell.length_b   1.000
_cell.length_c   1.000
_cell.angle_alpha   90.00
_cell.angle_beta   90.00
_cell.angle_gamma   90.00
#
_symmetry.space_group_name_H-M   'P 1'
#
loop_
_entity.id
_entity.type
_entity.pdbx_description
1 polymer ?
#
loop_
_entity_poly.entity_id
_entity_poly.type
_entity_poly.pdbx_seq_one_letter_code
_entity_poly.pdbx_strand_id
1 'polypeptide(L)'
;MDALITGLLGRAYGVMPAWTRPILRWARVDFRPPRAPSGGRVALATVVAIVASLVADALLVRLGTTLYPSTRGYVHFAFFDYARLTVIGVVIAGVGWSLVARLTSSPEWLFARLAVAVSAVLLLPDAYILSVGSPLPAVFVLVWMHFAIALVTYASLTVLAPVARGRHAR
;
A
#
# COMPACT_ATOMS: atom_id res chain seq x y z
N MET A 1 -0.61 24.58 -8.28
CA MET A 1 -1.43 23.34 -8.29
C MET A 1 -1.95 22.98 -6.89
N ASP A 2 -1.14 23.11 -5.82
CA ASP A 2 -1.55 22.76 -4.45
C ASP A 2 -2.77 23.54 -3.93
N ALA A 3 -2.87 24.85 -4.19
CA ALA A 3 -3.98 25.66 -3.67
C ALA A 3 -5.36 25.30 -4.28
N LEU A 4 -5.39 24.83 -5.54
CA LEU A 4 -6.62 24.44 -6.23
C LEU A 4 -7.19 23.13 -5.68
N ILE A 5 -6.32 22.16 -5.37
CA ILE A 5 -6.72 20.87 -4.81
C ILE A 5 -7.23 21.06 -3.37
N THR A 6 -6.55 21.88 -2.56
CA THR A 6 -7.01 22.21 -1.20
C THR A 6 -8.35 22.95 -1.20
N GLY A 7 -8.56 23.88 -2.15
CA GLY A 7 -9.82 24.61 -2.29
C GLY A 7 -11.00 23.74 -2.75
N LEU A 8 -10.76 22.81 -3.69
CA LEU A 8 -11.77 21.85 -4.16
C LEU A 8 -12.19 20.86 -3.07
N LEU A 9 -11.23 20.34 -2.30
CA LEU A 9 -11.51 19.44 -1.17
C LEU A 9 -12.25 20.15 -0.04
N GLY A 10 -11.94 21.43 0.22
CA GLY A 10 -12.67 22.26 1.19
C GLY A 10 -14.12 22.52 0.78
N ARG A 11 -14.39 22.74 -0.51
CA ARG A 11 -15.76 22.94 -1.03
C ARG A 11 -16.59 21.66 -1.01
N ALA A 12 -16.00 20.51 -1.31
CA ALA A 12 -16.68 19.21 -1.24
C ALA A 12 -17.11 18.85 0.20
N TYR A 13 -16.36 19.31 1.21
CA TYR A 13 -16.66 19.06 2.62
C TYR A 13 -17.87 19.80 3.16
N GLY A 14 -18.18 20.99 2.63
CA GLY A 14 -19.41 21.72 2.96
C GLY A 14 -20.70 20.98 2.56
N VAL A 15 -20.58 19.96 1.72
CA VAL A 15 -21.69 19.17 1.16
C VAL A 15 -21.73 17.75 1.76
N MET A 16 -20.83 17.38 2.69
CA MET A 16 -20.78 16.01 3.19
C MET A 16 -21.97 15.67 4.12
N PRO A 17 -22.73 14.60 3.80
CA PRO A 17 -23.86 14.16 4.61
C PRO A 17 -23.47 13.78 6.05
N ALA A 18 -24.37 13.99 7.02
CA ALA A 18 -24.12 13.71 8.44
C ALA A 18 -23.71 12.26 8.77
N TRP A 19 -24.01 11.29 7.89
CA TRP A 19 -23.69 9.87 8.07
C TRP A 19 -22.19 9.52 7.85
N THR A 20 -21.36 10.43 7.34
CA THR A 20 -19.91 10.19 7.16
C THR A 20 -19.09 10.52 8.42
N ARG A 21 -19.66 11.28 9.36
CA ARG A 21 -19.02 11.73 10.60
C ARG A 21 -18.50 10.58 11.50
N PRO A 22 -19.19 9.42 11.65
CA PRO A 22 -18.68 8.28 12.42
C PRO A 22 -17.43 7.67 11.78
N ILE A 23 -17.42 7.52 10.45
CA ILE A 23 -16.30 6.96 9.68
C ILE A 23 -15.08 7.88 9.78
N LEU A 24 -15.29 9.19 9.68
CA LEU A 24 -14.24 10.20 9.79
C LEU A 24 -13.63 10.29 11.21
N ARG A 25 -14.47 10.15 12.26
CA ARG A 25 -14.02 10.07 13.65
C ARG A 25 -13.25 8.78 13.93
N TRP A 26 -13.74 7.63 13.43
CA TRP A 26 -13.00 6.37 13.52
C TRP A 26 -11.68 6.45 12.74
N ALA A 27 -11.63 7.20 11.65
CA ALA A 27 -10.45 7.42 10.83
C ALA A 27 -9.44 8.46 11.38
N ARG A 28 -9.71 9.13 12.52
CA ARG A 28 -8.92 10.26 13.08
C ARG A 28 -8.49 11.27 12.01
N VAL A 29 -9.43 11.64 11.14
CA VAL A 29 -9.17 12.61 10.07
C VAL A 29 -9.40 14.01 10.63
N ASP A 30 -8.34 14.58 11.21
CA ASP A 30 -8.45 15.84 11.95
C ASP A 30 -8.12 17.08 11.09
N PHE A 31 -7.78 16.90 9.81
CA PHE A 31 -7.44 17.96 8.82
C PHE A 31 -6.48 19.05 9.33
N ARG A 32 -5.67 18.74 10.34
CA ARG A 32 -4.54 19.54 10.84
C ARG A 32 -3.24 18.85 10.44
N PRO A 33 -2.79 19.01 9.18
CA PRO A 33 -1.67 18.23 8.66
C PRO A 33 -0.35 18.65 9.34
N PRO A 34 0.45 17.71 9.87
CA PRO A 34 1.88 17.94 10.02
C PRO A 34 2.51 18.11 8.62
N ARG A 35 3.70 18.72 8.51
CA ARG A 35 4.30 19.03 7.19
C ARG A 35 4.41 17.76 6.35
N ALA A 36 3.72 17.75 5.21
CA ALA A 36 3.71 16.63 4.27
C ALA A 36 5.14 16.33 3.77
N PRO A 37 5.47 15.06 3.50
CA PRO A 37 6.79 14.68 3.02
C PRO A 37 7.05 15.30 1.65
N SER A 38 8.28 15.74 1.41
CA SER A 38 8.70 16.28 0.11
C SER A 38 8.51 15.24 -0.99
N GLY A 39 8.01 15.64 -2.16
CA GLY A 39 7.75 14.73 -3.29
C GLY A 39 8.95 13.85 -3.67
N GLY A 40 10.18 14.40 -3.60
CA GLY A 40 11.40 13.62 -3.86
C GLY A 40 11.65 12.48 -2.87
N ARG A 41 11.28 12.64 -1.58
CA ARG A 41 11.37 11.56 -0.58
C ARG A 41 10.33 10.48 -0.82
N VAL A 42 9.11 10.87 -1.20
CA VAL A 42 8.08 9.89 -1.59
C VAL A 42 8.53 9.12 -2.83
N ALA A 43 9.05 9.81 -3.85
CA ALA A 43 9.57 9.15 -5.04
C ALA A 43 10.70 8.16 -4.72
N LEU A 44 11.67 8.57 -3.89
CA LEU A 44 12.75 7.68 -3.44
C LEU A 44 12.19 6.47 -2.67
N ALA A 45 11.27 6.70 -1.73
CA ALA A 45 10.64 5.66 -0.94
C ALA A 45 9.85 4.67 -1.82
N THR A 46 9.16 5.16 -2.85
CA THR A 46 8.46 4.34 -3.84
C THR A 46 9.43 3.51 -4.67
N VAL A 47 10.55 4.08 -5.13
CA VAL A 47 11.58 3.34 -5.87
C VAL A 47 12.18 2.24 -4.99
N VAL A 48 12.54 2.56 -3.74
CA VAL A 48 13.06 1.58 -2.79
C VAL A 48 12.04 0.48 -2.50
N ALA A 49 10.76 0.85 -2.31
CA ALA A 49 9.68 -0.11 -2.11
C ALA A 49 9.52 -1.05 -3.31
N ILE A 50 9.54 -0.53 -4.54
CA ILE A 50 9.47 -1.36 -5.76
C ILE A 50 10.61 -2.36 -5.78
N VAL A 51 11.86 -1.90 -5.64
CA VAL A 51 13.03 -2.77 -5.71
C VAL A 51 12.99 -3.83 -4.62
N ALA A 52 12.71 -3.42 -3.37
CA ALA A 52 12.66 -4.33 -2.24
C ALA A 52 11.52 -5.35 -2.34
N SER A 53 10.34 -4.94 -2.83
CA SER A 53 9.21 -5.83 -3.07
C SER A 53 9.51 -6.85 -4.17
N LEU A 54 10.10 -6.43 -5.30
CA LEU A 54 10.48 -7.36 -6.37
C LEU A 54 11.54 -8.37 -5.91
N VAL A 55 12.49 -7.95 -5.08
CA VAL A 55 13.47 -8.86 -4.47
C VAL A 55 12.78 -9.86 -3.54
N ALA A 56 11.85 -9.40 -2.69
CA ALA A 56 11.09 -10.27 -1.80
C ALA A 56 10.24 -11.29 -2.58
N ASP A 57 9.55 -10.84 -3.63
CA ASP A 57 8.75 -11.69 -4.53
C ASP A 57 9.61 -12.75 -5.20
N ALA A 58 10.76 -12.37 -5.76
CA ALA A 58 11.68 -13.31 -6.41
C ALA A 58 12.23 -14.35 -5.41
N LEU A 59 12.54 -13.96 -4.17
CA LEU A 59 12.97 -14.88 -3.13
C LEU A 59 11.85 -15.84 -2.73
N LEU A 60 10.62 -15.34 -2.55
CA LEU A 60 9.46 -16.17 -2.21
C LEU A 60 9.10 -17.16 -3.32
N VAL A 61 9.12 -16.74 -4.58
CA VAL A 61 8.90 -17.62 -5.74
C VAL A 61 10.00 -18.69 -5.81
N ARG A 62 11.27 -18.32 -5.60
CA ARG A 62 12.38 -19.27 -5.58
C ARG A 62 12.23 -20.29 -4.45
N LEU A 63 11.89 -19.85 -3.25
CA LEU A 63 11.63 -20.74 -2.11
C LEU A 63 10.41 -21.63 -2.37
N GLY A 64 9.30 -21.06 -2.87
CA GLY A 64 8.08 -21.79 -3.19
C GLY A 64 8.30 -22.88 -4.23
N THR A 65 9.01 -22.59 -5.32
CA THR A 65 9.33 -23.56 -6.38
C THR A 65 10.41 -24.59 -5.99
N THR A 66 11.17 -24.31 -4.94
CA THR A 66 12.13 -25.25 -4.34
C THR A 66 11.43 -26.21 -3.39
N LEU A 67 10.55 -25.70 -2.51
CA LEU A 67 9.81 -26.49 -1.53
C LEU A 67 8.64 -27.27 -2.17
N TYR A 68 8.02 -26.70 -3.19
CA TYR A 68 6.89 -27.29 -3.92
C TYR A 68 7.20 -27.37 -5.41
N PRO A 69 7.93 -28.41 -5.87
CA PRO A 69 8.24 -28.60 -7.29
C PRO A 69 7.02 -28.63 -8.21
N SER A 70 5.84 -28.98 -7.69
CA SER A 70 4.55 -28.96 -8.39
C SER A 70 4.07 -27.57 -8.81
N THR A 71 4.72 -26.51 -8.31
CA THR A 71 4.42 -25.12 -8.66
C THR A 71 5.33 -24.57 -9.77
N ARG A 72 6.25 -25.38 -10.30
CA ARG A 72 7.12 -25.00 -11.43
C ARG A 72 6.28 -24.82 -12.69
N GLY A 73 6.50 -23.70 -13.40
CA GLY A 73 5.75 -23.37 -14.61
C GLY A 73 4.37 -22.76 -14.36
N TYR A 74 4.04 -22.43 -13.10
CA TYR A 74 2.83 -21.67 -12.81
C TYR A 74 2.94 -20.26 -13.41
N VAL A 75 1.98 -19.88 -14.26
CA VAL A 75 2.09 -18.64 -15.07
C VAL A 75 2.26 -17.41 -14.18
N HIS A 76 1.59 -17.37 -13.02
CA HIS A 76 1.67 -16.25 -12.07
C HIS A 76 3.02 -16.12 -11.37
N PHE A 77 3.93 -17.10 -11.50
CA PHE A 77 5.31 -17.01 -11.03
C PHE A 77 6.25 -16.45 -12.10
N ALA A 78 5.74 -16.10 -13.29
CA ALA A 78 6.50 -15.36 -14.28
C ALA A 78 6.87 -13.97 -13.75
N PHE A 79 8.16 -13.62 -13.82
CA PHE A 79 8.68 -12.34 -13.32
C PHE A 79 7.87 -11.14 -13.80
N PHE A 80 7.55 -11.11 -15.10
CA PHE A 80 6.82 -9.99 -15.70
C PHE A 80 5.38 -9.86 -15.19
N ASP A 81 4.71 -10.97 -14.86
CA ASP A 81 3.31 -10.96 -14.43
C ASP A 81 3.20 -10.34 -13.04
N TYR A 82 3.98 -10.83 -12.06
CA TYR A 82 3.93 -10.24 -10.72
C TYR A 82 4.61 -8.87 -10.69
N ALA A 83 5.72 -8.64 -11.41
CA ALA A 83 6.44 -7.37 -11.34
C ALA A 83 5.58 -6.20 -11.83
N ARG A 84 4.77 -6.40 -12.88
CA ARG A 84 3.86 -5.36 -13.37
C ARG A 84 2.82 -4.98 -12.32
N LEU A 85 2.21 -5.97 -11.67
CA LEU A 85 1.21 -5.74 -10.63
C LEU A 85 1.83 -5.09 -9.38
N THR A 86 3.01 -5.55 -8.96
CA THR A 86 3.77 -4.97 -7.84
C THR A 86 4.09 -3.50 -8.10
N VAL A 87 4.61 -3.16 -9.28
CA VAL A 87 4.93 -1.76 -9.62
C VAL A 87 3.68 -0.87 -9.56
N ILE A 88 2.57 -1.31 -10.17
CA ILE A 88 1.31 -0.53 -10.15
C ILE A 88 0.82 -0.34 -8.71
N GLY A 89 0.79 -1.42 -7.92
CA GLY A 89 0.35 -1.37 -6.52
C GLY A 89 1.20 -0.42 -5.66
N VAL A 90 2.52 -0.49 -5.79
CA VAL A 90 3.46 0.35 -5.01
C VAL A 90 3.38 1.82 -5.43
N VAL A 91 3.20 2.13 -6.71
CA VAL A 91 2.98 3.50 -7.18
C VAL A 91 1.67 4.07 -6.60
N ILE A 92 0.58 3.30 -6.65
CA ILE A 92 -0.69 3.70 -6.03
C ILE A 92 -0.52 3.93 -4.53
N ALA A 93 0.23 3.06 -3.83
CA ALA A 93 0.53 3.20 -2.41
C ALA A 93 1.33 4.49 -2.11
N GLY A 94 2.31 4.85 -2.94
CA GLY A 94 3.07 6.10 -2.81
C GLY A 94 2.21 7.36 -2.99
N VAL A 95 1.29 7.33 -3.96
CA VAL A 95 0.28 8.40 -4.14
C VAL A 95 -0.66 8.44 -2.93
N GLY A 96 -1.14 7.28 -2.49
CA GLY A 96 -2.00 7.13 -1.30
C GLY A 96 -1.35 7.68 -0.04
N TRP A 97 -0.06 7.41 0.19
CA TRP A 97 0.71 7.96 1.31
C TRP A 97 0.75 9.48 1.27
N SER A 98 1.00 10.07 0.10
CA SER A 98 1.02 11.53 -0.09
C SER A 98 -0.34 12.16 0.20
N LEU A 99 -1.43 11.49 -0.17
CA LEU A 99 -2.80 11.95 0.10
C LEU A 99 -3.13 11.82 1.59
N VAL A 100 -2.88 10.66 2.20
CA VAL A 100 -3.13 10.40 3.63
C VAL A 100 -2.34 11.36 4.51
N ALA A 101 -1.06 11.61 4.20
CA ALA A 101 -0.21 12.58 4.90
C ALA A 101 -0.75 14.02 4.84
N ARG A 102 -1.56 14.37 3.84
CA ARG A 102 -2.20 15.69 3.70
C ARG A 102 -3.57 15.77 4.37
N LEU A 103 -4.23 14.63 4.62
CA LEU A 103 -5.62 14.57 5.10
C LEU A 103 -5.74 14.32 6.60
N THR A 104 -4.83 13.57 7.23
CA THR A 104 -4.93 13.19 8.65
C THR A 104 -3.72 13.61 9.47
N SER A 105 -3.96 13.87 10.76
CA SER A 105 -2.96 14.08 11.81
C SER A 105 -2.23 12.78 12.19
N SER A 106 -2.81 11.62 11.87
CA SER A 106 -2.33 10.27 12.19
C SER A 106 -2.17 9.40 10.93
N PRO A 107 -1.30 9.81 9.98
CA PRO A 107 -1.19 9.19 8.66
C PRO A 107 -0.77 7.73 8.68
N GLU A 108 0.12 7.34 9.60
CA GLU A 108 0.57 5.94 9.76
C GLU A 108 -0.59 5.00 10.07
N TRP A 109 -1.52 5.42 10.94
CA TRP A 109 -2.64 4.59 11.37
C TRP A 109 -3.69 4.42 10.28
N LEU A 110 -4.04 5.50 9.57
CA LEU A 110 -4.97 5.42 8.44
C LEU A 110 -4.35 4.62 7.29
N PHE A 111 -3.07 4.85 6.99
CA PHE A 111 -2.38 4.13 5.93
C PHE A 111 -2.24 2.63 6.24
N ALA A 112 -1.94 2.25 7.49
CA ALA A 112 -1.90 0.85 7.89
C ALA A 112 -3.25 0.15 7.68
N ARG A 113 -4.37 0.82 8.00
CA ARG A 113 -5.70 0.26 7.78
C ARG A 113 -6.07 0.15 6.31
N LEU A 114 -5.70 1.15 5.51
CA LEU A 114 -5.87 1.08 4.06
C LEU A 114 -5.04 -0.06 3.48
N ALA A 115 -3.80 -0.26 3.94
CA ALA A 115 -2.99 -1.39 3.55
C ALA A 115 -3.67 -2.72 3.89
N VAL A 116 -4.19 -2.89 5.11
CA VAL A 116 -4.94 -4.10 5.49
C VAL A 116 -6.18 -4.30 4.61
N ALA A 117 -6.97 -3.25 4.39
CA ALA A 117 -8.19 -3.34 3.58
C ALA A 117 -7.89 -3.68 2.11
N VAL A 118 -6.88 -3.02 1.53
CA VAL A 118 -6.44 -3.29 0.15
C VAL A 118 -5.85 -4.70 0.04
N SER A 119 -5.02 -5.13 0.98
CA SER A 119 -4.53 -6.52 1.01
C SER A 119 -5.68 -7.53 1.07
N ALA A 120 -6.70 -7.29 1.91
CA ALA A 120 -7.87 -8.17 1.97
C ALA A 120 -8.62 -8.25 0.63
N VAL A 121 -8.73 -7.14 -0.10
CA VAL A 121 -9.33 -7.10 -1.44
C VAL A 121 -8.44 -7.82 -2.47
N LEU A 122 -7.13 -7.65 -2.40
CA LEU A 122 -6.16 -8.30 -3.30
C LEU A 122 -6.10 -9.82 -3.11
N LEU A 123 -6.48 -10.33 -1.94
CA LEU A 123 -6.61 -11.76 -1.69
C LEU A 123 -7.87 -12.39 -2.34
N LEU A 124 -8.83 -11.59 -2.83
CA LEU A 124 -10.02 -12.13 -3.50
C LEU A 124 -9.68 -12.86 -4.81
N PRO A 125 -8.84 -12.31 -5.70
CA PRO A 125 -8.28 -13.06 -6.83
C PRO A 125 -7.63 -14.39 -6.41
N ASP A 126 -6.86 -14.42 -5.33
CA ASP A 126 -6.18 -15.63 -4.84
C ASP A 126 -7.18 -16.70 -4.37
N ALA A 127 -8.23 -16.29 -3.66
CA ALA A 127 -9.31 -17.17 -3.27
C ALA A 127 -10.09 -17.71 -4.49
N TYR A 128 -10.29 -16.86 -5.50
CA TYR A 128 -10.94 -17.25 -6.74
C TYR A 128 -10.13 -18.30 -7.52
N ILE A 129 -8.83 -18.07 -7.74
CA ILE A 129 -7.97 -19.04 -8.46
C ILE A 129 -7.87 -20.38 -7.71
N LEU A 130 -7.95 -20.36 -6.38
CA LEU A 130 -8.01 -21.57 -5.56
C LEU A 130 -9.33 -22.33 -5.81
N SER A 131 -10.46 -21.62 -5.88
CA SER A 131 -11.77 -22.22 -6.10
C SER A 131 -11.93 -22.88 -7.49
N VAL A 132 -11.21 -22.38 -8.50
CA VAL A 132 -11.20 -22.95 -9.86
C VAL A 132 -10.13 -24.05 -10.04
N GLY A 133 -9.48 -24.50 -8.95
CA GLY A 133 -8.62 -25.67 -8.93
C GLY A 133 -7.11 -25.39 -8.99
N SER A 134 -6.66 -24.16 -8.74
CA SER A 134 -5.22 -23.88 -8.63
C SER A 134 -4.58 -24.64 -7.47
N PRO A 135 -3.30 -25.04 -7.59
CA PRO A 135 -2.62 -25.77 -6.54
C PRO A 135 -2.50 -24.93 -5.27
N LEU A 136 -3.00 -25.48 -4.15
CA LEU A 136 -2.96 -24.83 -2.82
C LEU A 136 -1.57 -24.28 -2.46
N PRO A 137 -0.44 -24.98 -2.71
CA PRO A 137 0.88 -24.43 -2.41
C PRO A 137 1.25 -23.19 -3.22
N ALA A 138 0.78 -23.07 -4.47
CA ALA A 138 1.03 -21.89 -5.29
C ALA A 138 0.27 -20.67 -4.77
N VAL A 139 -0.99 -20.88 -4.39
CA VAL A 139 -1.83 -19.83 -3.78
C VAL A 139 -1.25 -19.40 -2.44
N PHE A 140 -0.74 -20.34 -1.63
CA PHE A 140 -0.08 -19.99 -0.36
C PHE A 140 1.13 -19.07 -0.55
N VAL A 141 1.96 -19.32 -1.57
CA VAL A 141 3.08 -18.45 -1.91
C VAL A 141 2.60 -17.07 -2.38
N LEU A 142 1.55 -17.01 -3.22
CA LEU A 142 0.96 -15.75 -3.68
C LEU A 142 0.43 -14.91 -2.50
N VAL A 143 -0.26 -15.54 -1.56
CA VAL A 143 -0.73 -14.88 -0.33
C VAL A 143 0.44 -14.27 0.44
N TRP A 144 1.54 -15.02 0.59
CA TRP A 144 2.76 -14.51 1.25
C TRP A 144 3.44 -13.36 0.51
N MET A 145 3.41 -13.36 -0.83
CA MET A 145 3.90 -12.24 -1.63
C MET A 145 3.11 -10.96 -1.31
N HIS A 146 1.77 -11.03 -1.25
CA HIS A 146 0.94 -9.88 -0.87
C HIS A 146 1.31 -9.31 0.50
N PHE A 147 1.52 -10.17 1.50
CA PHE A 147 1.96 -9.74 2.83
C PHE A 147 3.35 -9.10 2.81
N ALA A 148 4.29 -9.68 2.05
CA ALA A 148 5.63 -9.14 1.91
C ALA A 148 5.62 -7.76 1.24
N ILE A 149 4.90 -7.60 0.13
CA ILE A 149 4.76 -6.32 -0.58
C ILE A 149 4.13 -5.28 0.36
N ALA A 150 3.04 -5.63 1.05
CA ALA A 150 2.36 -4.70 1.95
C ALA A 150 3.29 -4.23 3.08
N LEU A 151 4.02 -5.15 3.71
CA LEU A 151 4.95 -4.84 4.79
C LEU A 151 6.12 -3.98 4.31
N VAL A 152 6.79 -4.39 3.23
CA VAL A 152 7.95 -3.69 2.66
C VAL A 152 7.58 -2.30 2.17
N THR A 153 6.43 -2.17 1.50
CA THR A 153 5.93 -0.89 1.01
C THR A 153 5.59 0.05 2.17
N TYR A 154 4.87 -0.47 3.18
CA TYR A 154 4.54 0.30 4.37
C TYR A 154 5.80 0.78 5.10
N ALA A 155 6.76 -0.11 5.36
CA ALA A 155 8.01 0.24 6.01
C ALA A 155 8.81 1.27 5.20
N SER A 156 8.94 1.07 3.89
CA SER A 156 9.68 2.00 3.02
C SER A 156 9.08 3.39 3.03
N LEU A 157 7.75 3.51 2.88
CA LEU A 157 7.07 4.81 2.85
C LEU A 157 7.10 5.51 4.20
N THR A 158 6.87 4.78 5.30
CA THR A 158 6.84 5.38 6.64
C THR A 158 8.24 5.77 7.15
N VAL A 159 9.27 5.00 6.83
CA VAL A 159 10.66 5.25 7.28
C VAL A 159 11.37 6.28 6.39
N LEU A 160 11.23 6.19 5.06
CA LEU A 160 11.97 7.05 4.12
C LEU A 160 11.24 8.34 3.77
N ALA A 161 9.91 8.36 3.89
CA ALA A 161 9.09 9.57 3.71
C ALA A 161 8.29 9.90 4.98
N PRO A 162 8.95 10.10 6.14
CA PRO A 162 8.26 10.34 7.40
C PRO A 162 7.55 11.70 7.36
N VAL A 163 6.34 11.72 7.91
CA VAL A 163 5.57 12.95 8.09
C VAL A 163 6.15 13.71 9.28
N ALA A 164 6.64 14.92 9.06
CA ALA A 164 7.29 15.69 10.11
C ALA A 164 6.25 16.17 11.13
N ARG A 165 6.13 15.46 12.26
CA ARG A 165 5.48 16.00 13.46
C ARG A 165 6.30 17.22 13.88
N GLY A 166 5.68 18.40 13.89
CA GLY A 166 6.37 19.64 14.26
C GLY A 166 7.15 19.40 15.56
N ARG A 167 8.46 19.65 15.54
CA ARG A 167 9.26 19.65 16.76
C ARG A 167 8.57 20.61 17.72
N HIS A 168 8.03 20.10 18.83
CA HIS A 168 7.98 20.91 20.04
C HIS A 168 9.45 21.21 20.34
N ALA A 169 9.85 22.46 20.09
CA ALA A 169 11.09 23.00 20.58
C ALA A 169 11.14 22.71 22.09
N ARG A 170 12.17 21.99 22.52
CA ARG A 170 12.68 22.06 23.89
C ARG A 170 13.88 22.99 23.85
#